data_AF-A0AAV0RL34-F1
#
_entry.id   AF-A0AAV0RL34-F1
#
_cell.length_a   1.000
_cell.length_b   1.000
_cell.length_c   1.000
_cell.angle_alpha   90.00
_cell.angle_beta   90.00
_cell.angle_gamma   90.00
#
_symmetry.space_group_name_H-M   'P 1'
#
loop_
_entity.id
_entity.type
_entity.pdbx_description
1 polymer ?
#
loop_
_entity_poly.entity_id
_entity_poly.type
_entity_poly.pdbx_seq_one_letter_code
_entity_poly.pdbx_strand_id
1 'polypeptide(L)'
;MPGSSSENAEIGCAVKTKAAKIEADLKRTDGKPTLIRLLTPSNFTARDYKLCLSRAFCEWHMPSADKQVTLEGEDGKGFLVNFYWRDSRIRGGWRAFASYHGLVVGDALVLRLVSPLMFKVYIVRENASKEVGVDHGRLRS
;
A
#
# COMPACT_ATOMS: atom_id res chain seq x y z
N MET A 1 2.95 33.45 12.96
CA MET A 1 3.09 32.92 11.59
C MET A 1 2.51 31.52 11.55
N PRO A 2 1.30 31.28 11.00
CA PRO A 2 0.79 29.93 10.79
C PRO A 2 0.82 29.59 9.30
N GLY A 3 1.87 28.90 8.85
CA GLY A 3 1.92 28.27 7.53
C GLY A 3 2.35 26.82 7.73
N SER A 4 1.40 25.91 7.92
CA SER A 4 1.66 24.45 7.94
C SER A 4 0.43 23.55 7.96
N SER A 5 -0.80 24.08 7.95
CA SER A 5 -2.00 23.23 8.03
C SER A 5 -2.70 22.96 6.69
N SER A 6 -2.51 23.80 5.67
CA SER A 6 -3.24 23.67 4.40
C SER A 6 -2.51 22.80 3.37
N GLU A 7 -1.19 22.89 3.28
CA GLU A 7 -0.40 22.12 2.31
C GLU A 7 -0.48 20.60 2.58
N ASN A 8 -0.46 20.19 3.85
CA ASN A 8 -0.64 18.78 4.23
C ASN A 8 -2.03 18.20 3.90
N ALA A 9 -3.06 19.05 3.80
CA ALA A 9 -4.41 18.62 3.44
C ALA A 9 -4.60 18.49 1.92
N GLU A 10 -3.96 19.38 1.15
CA GLU A 10 -4.01 19.38 -0.31
C GLU A 10 -3.19 18.25 -0.93
N ILE A 11 -2.00 17.97 -0.37
CA ILE A 11 -1.12 16.93 -0.87
C ILE A 11 -1.72 15.52 -0.61
N GLY A 12 -2.31 15.32 0.57
CA GLY A 12 -3.08 14.11 0.86
C GLY A 12 -4.27 13.89 -0.10
N CYS A 13 -4.83 14.97 -0.66
CA CYS A 13 -5.94 14.88 -1.61
C CYS A 13 -5.52 14.33 -2.98
N ALA A 14 -4.36 14.74 -3.50
CA ALA A 14 -3.88 14.29 -4.81
C ALA A 14 -3.47 12.81 -4.81
N VAL A 15 -2.70 12.38 -3.81
CA VAL A 15 -2.28 10.98 -3.67
C VAL A 15 -3.48 10.06 -3.47
N LYS A 16 -4.42 10.47 -2.62
CA LYS A 16 -5.65 9.72 -2.38
C LYS A 16 -6.51 9.62 -3.64
N THR A 17 -6.59 10.68 -4.43
CA THR A 17 -7.30 10.67 -5.73
C THR A 17 -6.65 9.69 -6.71
N LYS A 18 -5.32 9.69 -6.82
CA LYS A 18 -4.60 8.73 -7.66
C LYS A 18 -4.82 7.28 -7.19
N ALA A 19 -4.73 7.04 -5.89
CA ALA A 19 -4.99 5.73 -5.30
C ALA A 19 -6.44 5.26 -5.55
N ALA A 20 -7.43 6.15 -5.47
CA ALA A 20 -8.83 5.83 -5.75
C ALA A 20 -9.06 5.48 -7.23
N LYS A 21 -8.35 6.13 -8.16
CA LYS A 21 -8.41 5.76 -9.58
C LYS A 21 -7.90 4.34 -9.81
N ILE A 22 -6.73 4.01 -9.27
CA ILE A 22 -6.17 2.65 -9.34
C ILE A 22 -7.13 1.66 -8.71
N GLU A 23 -7.68 1.96 -7.53
CA GLU A 23 -8.67 1.12 -6.87
C GLU A 23 -9.90 0.84 -7.77
N ALA A 24 -10.46 1.88 -8.40
CA ALA A 24 -11.59 1.74 -9.30
C ALA A 24 -11.25 0.90 -10.54
N ASP A 25 -10.06 1.07 -11.11
CA ASP A 25 -9.60 0.27 -12.24
C ASP A 25 -9.42 -1.20 -11.86
N LEU A 26 -8.87 -1.48 -10.67
CA LEU A 26 -8.72 -2.84 -10.15
C LEU A 26 -10.08 -3.50 -9.89
N LYS A 27 -11.02 -2.78 -9.27
CA LYS A 27 -12.40 -3.26 -9.07
C LYS A 27 -13.09 -3.58 -10.39
N ARG A 28 -12.88 -2.75 -11.41
CA ARG A 28 -13.42 -3.00 -12.76
C ARG A 28 -12.80 -4.21 -13.44
N THR A 29 -11.54 -4.51 -13.14
CA THR A 29 -10.80 -5.60 -13.78
C THR A 29 -11.24 -6.98 -13.31
N ASP A 30 -11.32 -7.21 -12.00
CA ASP A 30 -11.65 -8.54 -11.45
C ASP A 30 -12.60 -8.52 -10.25
N GLY A 31 -13.11 -7.35 -9.85
CA GLY A 31 -14.03 -7.20 -8.72
C GLY A 31 -13.43 -7.59 -7.36
N LYS A 32 -12.13 -7.86 -7.28
CA LYS A 32 -11.51 -8.30 -6.03
C LYS A 32 -11.50 -7.18 -4.99
N PRO A 33 -11.57 -7.52 -3.69
CA PRO A 33 -11.61 -6.52 -2.65
C PRO A 33 -10.27 -5.79 -2.55
N THR A 34 -10.36 -4.47 -2.51
CA THR A 34 -9.23 -3.53 -2.46
C THR A 34 -9.33 -2.62 -1.25
N LEU A 35 -8.18 -2.13 -0.78
CA LEU A 35 -8.08 -1.21 0.34
C LEU A 35 -6.99 -0.18 0.08
N ILE A 36 -7.30 1.10 0.27
CA ILE A 36 -6.33 2.20 0.20
C ILE A 36 -5.80 2.53 1.59
N ARG A 37 -4.48 2.68 1.73
CA ARG A 37 -3.81 3.10 2.95
C ARG A 37 -2.80 4.20 2.72
N LEU A 38 -3.05 5.37 3.32
CA LEU A 38 -2.10 6.48 3.36
C LEU A 38 -1.05 6.20 4.44
N LEU A 39 0.21 6.40 4.08
CA LEU A 39 1.35 6.25 4.98
C LEU A 39 1.54 7.54 5.75
N THR A 40 1.25 7.46 7.03
CA THR A 40 1.36 8.56 7.99
C THR A 40 2.63 8.39 8.83
N PRO A 41 3.09 9.43 9.56
CA PRO A 41 4.25 9.31 10.43
C PRO A 41 4.15 8.11 11.40
N SER A 42 2.93 7.79 11.86
CA SER A 42 2.65 6.68 12.76
C SER A 42 3.02 5.28 12.20
N ASN A 43 3.10 5.14 10.87
CA ASN A 43 3.46 3.88 10.22
C ASN A 43 4.97 3.59 10.26
N PHE A 44 5.79 4.62 10.52
CA PHE A 44 7.26 4.56 10.51
C PHE A 44 7.88 4.95 11.86
N THR A 45 7.07 5.13 12.91
CA THR A 45 7.62 5.41 14.24
C THR A 45 8.36 4.18 14.78
N ALA A 46 9.52 4.41 15.40
CA ALA A 46 10.40 3.36 15.90
C ALA A 46 9.72 2.39 16.89
N ARG A 47 8.67 2.85 17.58
CA ARG A 47 7.93 2.06 18.58
C ARG A 47 6.92 1.09 17.95
N ASP A 48 6.45 1.38 16.74
CA ASP A 48 5.20 0.80 16.24
C ASP A 48 5.19 0.56 14.72
N TYR A 49 6.35 0.36 14.06
CA TYR A 49 6.49 0.06 12.62
C TYR A 49 5.45 -0.96 12.10
N LYS A 50 4.25 -0.49 11.76
CA LYS A 50 3.06 -1.31 11.51
C LYS A 50 2.15 -0.65 10.49
N LEU A 51 1.49 -1.49 9.71
CA LEU A 51 0.44 -1.07 8.79
C LEU A 51 -0.92 -1.52 9.35
N CYS A 52 -1.79 -0.58 9.66
CA CYS A 52 -3.17 -0.89 10.07
C CYS A 52 -4.03 -1.12 8.82
N LEU A 53 -4.70 -2.26 8.74
CA LEU A 53 -5.73 -2.53 7.73
C LEU A 53 -7.10 -2.13 8.27
N SER A 54 -8.10 -2.01 7.38
CA SER A 54 -9.46 -1.66 7.83
C SER A 54 -10.05 -2.87 8.52
N ARG A 55 -10.57 -2.70 9.74
CA ARG A 55 -11.16 -3.79 10.51
C ARG A 55 -12.30 -4.46 9.74
N ALA A 56 -13.19 -3.66 9.16
CA ALA A 56 -14.27 -4.15 8.31
C ALA A 56 -13.71 -4.95 7.12
N PHE A 57 -12.66 -4.48 6.46
CA PHE A 57 -12.06 -5.23 5.36
C PHE A 57 -11.52 -6.60 5.81
N CYS A 58 -10.87 -6.64 6.96
CA CYS A 58 -10.35 -7.88 7.52
C CYS A 58 -11.50 -8.82 7.89
N GLU A 59 -12.48 -8.34 8.65
CA GLU A 59 -13.65 -9.11 9.09
C GLU A 59 -14.41 -9.79 7.95
N TRP A 60 -14.45 -9.16 6.77
CA TRP A 60 -15.17 -9.67 5.61
C TRP A 60 -14.35 -10.58 4.68
N HIS A 61 -13.03 -10.40 4.61
CA HIS A 61 -12.21 -11.00 3.54
C HIS A 61 -11.02 -11.82 4.02
N MET A 62 -10.62 -11.67 5.29
CA MET A 62 -9.44 -12.33 5.83
C MET A 62 -9.84 -13.48 6.78
N PRO A 63 -9.00 -14.52 6.92
CA PRO A 63 -9.24 -15.56 7.92
C PRO A 63 -9.12 -14.97 9.34
N SER A 64 -10.00 -15.42 10.24
CA SER A 64 -10.12 -14.94 11.62
C SER A 64 -9.00 -15.42 12.56
N ALA A 65 -7.77 -15.49 12.06
CA ALA A 65 -6.60 -15.98 12.77
C ALA A 65 -5.35 -15.19 12.39
N ASP A 66 -4.39 -15.14 13.32
CA ASP A 66 -3.08 -14.56 13.05
C ASP A 66 -2.34 -15.46 12.05
N LYS A 67 -1.91 -14.87 10.93
CA LYS A 67 -1.33 -15.60 9.79
C LYS A 67 -0.21 -14.79 9.15
N GLN A 68 0.70 -15.49 8.50
CA GLN A 68 1.62 -14.85 7.57
C GLN A 68 0.91 -14.60 6.25
N VAL A 69 1.02 -13.38 5.76
CA VAL A 69 0.48 -12.95 4.46
C VAL A 69 1.63 -12.46 3.60
N THR A 70 1.47 -12.56 2.29
CA THR A 70 2.47 -12.09 1.33
C THR A 70 2.02 -10.74 0.77
N LEU A 71 2.89 -9.73 0.87
CA LEU A 71 2.75 -8.46 0.16
C LEU A 71 3.60 -8.52 -1.10
N GLU A 72 2.97 -8.61 -2.27
CA GLU A 72 3.65 -8.56 -3.56
C GLU A 72 3.61 -7.14 -4.11
N GLY A 73 4.78 -6.55 -4.34
CA GLY A 73 4.90 -5.25 -5.01
C GLY A 73 4.63 -5.31 -6.51
N GLU A 74 4.63 -4.16 -7.17
CA GLU A 74 4.48 -4.05 -8.63
C GLU A 74 5.65 -4.66 -9.41
N ASP A 75 6.83 -4.77 -8.78
CA ASP A 75 8.01 -5.46 -9.30
C ASP A 75 7.88 -7.01 -9.23
N GLY A 76 6.76 -7.52 -8.74
CA GLY A 76 6.50 -8.96 -8.59
C GLY A 76 7.20 -9.58 -7.38
N LYS A 77 7.86 -8.78 -6.53
CA LYS A 77 8.55 -9.28 -5.35
C LYS A 77 7.61 -9.40 -4.16
N GLY A 78 7.49 -10.62 -3.66
CA GLY A 78 6.71 -10.96 -2.47
C GLY A 78 7.51 -10.78 -1.18
N PHE A 79 6.89 -10.16 -0.18
CA PHE A 79 7.40 -10.02 1.18
C PHE A 79 6.46 -10.69 2.16
N LEU A 80 6.99 -11.62 2.94
CA LEU A 80 6.22 -12.29 3.98
C LEU A 80 6.09 -11.35 5.19
N VAL A 81 4.86 -11.13 5.63
CA VAL A 81 4.55 -10.27 6.77
C VAL A 81 3.58 -10.94 7.72
N ASN A 82 3.67 -10.63 9.02
CA ASN A 82 2.76 -11.21 10.01
C ASN A 82 1.52 -10.32 10.14
N PHE A 83 0.37 -10.88 9.79
CA PHE A 83 -0.93 -10.26 9.97
C PHE A 83 -1.57 -10.73 11.28
N TYR A 84 -1.92 -9.77 12.12
CA TYR A 84 -2.60 -9.96 13.40
C TYR A 84 -4.08 -9.61 13.21
N TRP A 85 -4.95 -10.62 13.24
CA TRP A 85 -6.37 -10.47 12.96
C TRP A 85 -7.07 -9.55 13.97
N ARG A 86 -6.85 -9.82 15.26
CA ARG A 86 -7.50 -9.10 16.38
C ARG A 86 -7.26 -7.60 16.33
N ASP A 87 -6.05 -7.23 15.93
CA ASP A 87 -5.62 -5.84 15.79
C ASP A 87 -5.89 -5.28 14.39
N SER A 88 -6.17 -6.14 13.39
CA SER A 88 -6.17 -5.82 11.97
C SER A 88 -4.88 -5.10 11.54
N ARG A 89 -3.73 -5.60 12.00
CA ARG A 89 -2.41 -4.96 11.80
C ARG A 89 -1.42 -5.91 11.18
N ILE A 90 -0.60 -5.37 10.28
CA ILE A 90 0.58 -6.03 9.76
C ILE A 90 1.80 -5.56 10.56
N ARG A 91 2.55 -6.51 11.13
CA ARG A 91 3.84 -6.30 11.79
C ARG A 91 4.79 -7.41 11.36
N GLY A 92 6.09 -7.27 11.58
CA GLY A 92 7.08 -8.27 11.15
C GLY A 92 7.16 -8.35 9.63
N GLY A 93 8.30 -8.00 9.04
CA GLY A 93 8.45 -7.93 7.57
C GLY A 93 7.91 -6.65 6.92
N TRP A 94 6.93 -5.95 7.52
CA TRP A 94 6.47 -4.63 7.03
C TRP A 94 7.62 -3.63 6.88
N ARG A 95 8.54 -3.56 7.86
CA ARG A 95 9.72 -2.69 7.77
C ARG A 95 10.62 -3.04 6.59
N ALA A 96 10.78 -4.33 6.28
CA ALA A 96 11.58 -4.77 5.14
C ALA A 96 10.91 -4.39 3.82
N PHE A 97 9.60 -4.59 3.71
CA PHE A 97 8.81 -4.14 2.56
C PHE A 97 8.93 -2.63 2.36
N ALA A 98 8.69 -1.85 3.42
CA ALA A 98 8.76 -0.40 3.37
C ALA A 98 10.16 0.11 2.98
N SER A 99 11.21 -0.47 3.55
CA SER A 99 12.59 -0.10 3.23
C SER A 99 12.99 -0.50 1.81
N TYR A 100 12.54 -1.65 1.32
CA TYR A 100 12.87 -2.11 -0.04
C TYR A 100 12.21 -1.23 -1.11
N HIS A 101 10.96 -0.83 -0.88
CA HIS A 101 10.23 0.03 -1.82
C HIS A 101 10.49 1.53 -1.62
N GLY A 102 11.30 1.90 -0.61
CA GLY A 102 11.62 3.29 -0.28
C GLY A 102 10.38 4.10 0.12
N LEU A 103 9.45 3.48 0.85
CA LEU A 103 8.20 4.12 1.25
C LEU A 103 8.47 5.23 2.26
N VAL A 104 7.83 6.39 2.06
CA VAL A 104 7.93 7.55 2.94
C VAL A 104 6.55 8.01 3.42
N VAL A 105 6.54 8.92 4.39
CA VAL A 105 5.31 9.62 4.80
C VAL A 105 4.79 10.43 3.62
N GLY A 106 3.48 10.35 3.35
CA GLY A 106 2.83 11.01 2.21
C GLY A 106 2.46 10.06 1.07
N ASP A 107 3.15 8.91 0.96
CA ASP A 107 2.80 7.88 -0.02
C ASP A 107 1.48 7.19 0.34
N ALA A 108 0.81 6.60 -0.65
CA ALA A 108 -0.32 5.70 -0.44
C ALA A 108 -0.05 4.31 -1.01
N LEU A 109 -0.66 3.31 -0.38
CA LEU A 109 -0.70 1.94 -0.83
C LEU A 109 -2.12 1.58 -1.25
N VAL A 110 -2.27 0.94 -2.40
CA VAL A 110 -3.49 0.24 -2.79
C VAL A 110 -3.24 -1.24 -2.64
N LEU A 111 -3.85 -1.85 -1.63
CA LEU A 111 -3.77 -3.29 -1.37
C LEU A 111 -4.94 -3.98 -2.05
N ARG A 112 -4.67 -4.88 -2.99
CA ARG A 112 -5.66 -5.75 -3.63
C ARG A 112 -5.50 -7.16 -3.10
N LEU A 113 -6.56 -7.74 -2.54
CA LEU A 113 -6.53 -9.14 -2.09
C LEU A 113 -6.70 -10.06 -3.30
N VAL A 114 -5.61 -10.66 -3.76
CA VAL A 114 -5.63 -11.58 -4.91
C VAL A 114 -5.89 -13.03 -4.50
N SER A 115 -5.57 -13.35 -3.25
CA SER A 115 -5.76 -14.66 -2.60
C SER A 115 -5.89 -14.47 -1.07
N PRO A 116 -6.46 -15.39 -0.29
CA PRO A 116 -6.75 -15.20 1.14
C PRO A 116 -5.54 -14.83 2.02
N LEU A 117 -4.33 -15.14 1.56
CA LEU A 117 -3.07 -14.85 2.26
C LEU A 117 -2.10 -14.01 1.40
N MET A 118 -2.59 -13.37 0.34
CA MET A 118 -1.74 -12.65 -0.61
C MET A 118 -2.39 -11.35 -1.07
N PHE A 119 -1.69 -10.25 -0.80
CA PHE A 119 -2.02 -8.92 -1.25
C PHE A 119 -1.07 -8.49 -2.34
N LYS A 120 -1.62 -7.99 -3.44
CA LYS A 120 -0.87 -7.23 -4.43
C LYS A 120 -0.92 -5.75 -4.04
N VAL A 121 0.22 -5.11 -3.90
CA VAL A 121 0.38 -3.77 -3.37
C VAL A 121 0.86 -2.84 -4.47
N TYR A 122 0.07 -1.81 -4.76
CA TYR A 122 0.42 -0.74 -5.70
C TYR A 122 0.81 0.50 -4.91
N ILE A 123 1.93 1.13 -5.27
CA ILE A 123 2.51 2.24 -4.50
C ILE A 123 2.27 3.54 -5.24
N VAL A 124 1.45 4.40 -4.66
CA VAL A 124 1.18 5.74 -5.18
C VAL A 124 2.05 6.73 -4.42
N ARG A 125 3.12 7.17 -5.07
CA ARG A 125 4.02 8.15 -4.47
C ARG A 125 3.48 9.57 -4.61
N GLU A 126 3.70 10.36 -3.57
CA GLU A 126 3.37 11.79 -3.54
C GLU A 126 3.98 12.54 -4.74
N ASN A 127 5.25 12.24 -5.02
CA ASN A 127 6.04 12.90 -6.07
C ASN A 127 6.05 12.15 -7.42
N ALA A 128 5.15 11.19 -7.65
CA ALA A 128 5.10 10.43 -8.92
C ALA A 128 4.47 11.21 -10.09
N SER A 129 4.93 12.44 -10.34
CA SER A 129 4.72 13.16 -11.61
C SER A 129 5.89 12.96 -12.60
N LYS A 130 6.77 11.98 -12.36
CA LYS A 130 7.77 11.56 -13.34
C LYS A 130 7.59 10.09 -13.67
N GLU A 131 6.72 9.86 -14.64
CA GLU A 131 6.71 8.64 -15.44
C GLU A 131 8.14 8.40 -15.95
N VAL A 132 8.86 7.44 -15.39
CA VAL A 132 10.02 6.86 -16.08
C VAL A 132 9.44 5.78 -16.96
N GLY A 133 9.05 6.17 -18.18
CA GLY A 133 8.83 5.23 -19.26
C GLY A 133 10.13 4.48 -19.50
N VAL A 134 10.22 3.25 -19.00
CA VAL A 134 11.29 2.33 -19.40
C VAL A 134 10.92 1.84 -20.80
N ASP A 135 11.42 2.58 -21.78
CA ASP A 135 11.54 2.17 -23.18
C ASP A 135 12.17 0.78 -23.21
N HIS A 136 11.34 -0.24 -23.46
CA HIS A 136 11.83 -1.59 -23.66
C HIS A 136 12.59 -1.60 -24.97
N GLY A 137 13.92 -1.57 -24.82
CA GLY A 137 14.88 -1.62 -25.90
C GLY A 137 14.47 -2.62 -26.98
N ARG A 138 14.24 -2.09 -28.18
CA ARG A 138 14.09 -2.88 -29.39
C ARG A 138 15.47 -3.39 -29.81
N LEU A 139 15.81 -4.60 -29.41
CA LEU A 139 16.83 -5.39 -30.08
C LEU A 139 16.15 -6.44 -30.95
N ARG A 140 16.39 -6.36 -32.26
CA ARG A 140 16.28 -7.38 -33.33
C ARG A 140 16.09 -6.66 -34.65
N SER A 141 16.80 -6.93 -35.74
CA SER A 141 18.00 -7.71 -36.08
C SER A 141 18.39 -7.21 -37.47
#